data_AF-A0AAV4UGB4-F1
#
_entry.id   AF-A0AAV4UGB4-F1
#
_cell.length_a   1.000
_cell.length_b   1.000
_cell.length_c   1.000
_cell.angle_alpha   90.00
_cell.angle_beta   90.00
_cell.angle_gamma   90.00
#
_symmetry.space_group_name_H-M   'P 1'
#
loop_
_entity.id
_entity.type
_entity.pdbx_description
1 polymer ?
#
loop_
_entity_poly.entity_id
_entity_poly.type
_entity_poly.pdbx_seq_one_letter_code
_entity_poly.pdbx_strand_id
1 'polypeptide(L)'
;MLNSGAVQLVFRGLTPVLSREELFWISWCKLFGCLEQPSLPCLWSIGRKLEIGLASLGASDENIEKLSTIYFYTIEFGLCKENNGIKAYGAGLLSSYGELQNAISGKPKIRPFEPEITAITPYNDSTYLETYFVADSFEEAKDKIRDFVDSHFRRPYDFIYDPYTDSIVKLDSFELIQNVADTMKSQLSSLNYAVKCLQK
;
A
#
# COMPACT_ATOMS: atom_id res chain seq x y z
N MET A 1 -21.81 -29.53 -19.13
CA MET A 1 -21.81 -28.19 -19.78
C MET A 1 -22.09 -27.16 -18.69
N LEU A 2 -21.28 -26.11 -18.63
CA LEU A 2 -21.11 -25.19 -17.50
C LEU A 2 -22.33 -24.30 -17.22
N ASN A 3 -22.62 -24.14 -15.93
CA ASN A 3 -23.59 -23.21 -15.34
C ASN A 3 -23.03 -21.78 -15.33
N SER A 4 -23.82 -20.81 -15.80
CA SER A 4 -23.54 -19.37 -15.71
C SER A 4 -24.23 -18.80 -14.47
N GLY A 5 -23.46 -18.60 -13.39
CA GLY A 5 -23.91 -17.93 -12.17
C GLY A 5 -23.86 -16.41 -12.36
N ALA A 6 -25.02 -15.77 -12.24
CA ALA A 6 -25.18 -14.32 -12.28
C ALA A 6 -24.55 -13.66 -11.04
N VAL A 7 -23.78 -12.60 -11.24
CA VAL A 7 -23.45 -11.61 -10.20
C VAL A 7 -24.03 -10.28 -10.66
N GLN A 8 -25.11 -9.88 -10.00
CA GLN A 8 -25.84 -8.65 -10.24
C GLN A 8 -25.29 -7.57 -9.30
N LEU A 9 -24.56 -6.58 -9.83
CA LEU A 9 -24.12 -5.41 -9.07
C LEU A 9 -25.05 -4.23 -9.37
N VAL A 10 -25.83 -3.83 -8.36
CA VAL A 10 -26.76 -2.70 -8.39
C VAL A 10 -25.99 -1.43 -7.99
N PHE A 11 -25.82 -0.48 -8.91
CA PHE A 11 -25.37 0.87 -8.59
C PHE A 11 -26.56 1.84 -8.56
N ARG A 12 -26.80 2.50 -7.42
CA ARG A 12 -27.70 3.65 -7.31
C ARG A 12 -27.02 4.78 -6.52
N GLY A 13 -26.74 5.88 -7.24
CA GLY A 13 -26.82 7.29 -6.82
C GLY A 13 -25.88 7.85 -5.75
N LEU A 14 -25.11 8.91 -6.08
CA LEU A 14 -25.35 10.29 -5.64
C LEU A 14 -24.27 11.28 -6.19
N THR A 15 -24.69 12.51 -6.47
CA THR A 15 -23.92 13.72 -6.79
C THR A 15 -23.67 14.57 -5.51
N PRO A 16 -23.05 15.76 -5.55
CA PRO A 16 -21.62 16.04 -5.71
C PRO A 16 -21.02 16.85 -4.53
N VAL A 17 -19.69 17.09 -4.57
CA VAL A 17 -18.89 17.99 -3.70
C VAL A 17 -18.45 17.41 -2.35
N LEU A 18 -17.35 16.63 -2.39
CA LEU A 18 -16.48 16.37 -1.23
C LEU A 18 -15.02 16.50 -1.67
N SER A 19 -14.16 16.89 -0.75
CA SER A 19 -12.75 17.25 -1.01
C SER A 19 -11.93 16.02 -1.45
N ARG A 20 -10.83 16.23 -2.21
CA ARG A 20 -9.95 15.15 -2.72
C ARG A 20 -9.45 14.21 -1.62
N GLU A 21 -9.30 14.71 -0.40
CA GLU A 21 -8.84 13.95 0.77
C GLU A 21 -9.91 12.95 1.27
N GLU A 22 -11.19 13.29 1.19
CA GLU A 22 -12.29 12.41 1.60
C GLU A 22 -12.62 11.34 0.55
N LEU A 23 -12.38 11.64 -0.74
CA LEU A 23 -12.50 10.67 -1.82
C LEU A 23 -11.49 9.53 -1.68
N PHE A 24 -10.29 9.83 -1.18
CA PHE A 24 -9.24 8.86 -0.89
C PHE A 24 -9.66 7.84 0.19
N TRP A 25 -10.40 8.28 1.21
CA TRP A 25 -10.86 7.41 2.31
C TRP A 25 -12.15 6.65 1.98
N ILE A 26 -13.12 7.30 1.31
CA ILE A 26 -14.45 6.72 1.06
C ILE A 26 -14.46 5.76 -0.13
N SER A 27 -13.66 6.01 -1.18
CA SER A 27 -13.50 5.04 -2.28
C SER A 27 -12.86 3.74 -1.76
N TRP A 28 -11.87 3.88 -0.88
CA TRP A 28 -11.08 2.80 -0.29
C TRP A 28 -11.88 1.86 0.63
N CYS A 29 -12.67 2.41 1.56
CA CYS A 29 -13.50 1.59 2.46
C CYS A 29 -14.71 0.96 1.73
N LYS A 30 -15.27 1.62 0.71
CA LYS A 30 -16.48 1.13 0.01
C LYS A 30 -16.20 0.11 -1.10
N LEU A 31 -15.05 0.16 -1.78
CA LEU A 31 -14.69 -0.82 -2.82
C LEU A 31 -14.15 -2.14 -2.27
N PHE A 32 -13.38 -2.12 -1.18
CA PHE A 32 -12.64 -3.29 -0.69
C PHE A 32 -13.00 -3.78 0.72
N GLY A 33 -14.06 -3.24 1.32
CA GLY A 33 -14.68 -3.85 2.51
C GLY A 33 -15.20 -5.30 2.28
N CYS A 34 -15.23 -5.79 1.03
CA CYS A 34 -15.77 -7.10 0.65
C CYS A 34 -14.77 -8.11 0.07
N LEU A 35 -13.47 -7.79 -0.08
CA LEU A 35 -12.49 -8.77 -0.57
C LEU A 35 -11.33 -8.90 0.42
N GLU A 36 -11.58 -9.64 1.50
CA GLU A 36 -10.52 -10.40 2.15
C GLU A 36 -9.91 -11.33 1.10
N GLN A 37 -8.68 -11.02 0.65
CA GLN A 37 -7.83 -11.98 -0.05
C GLN A 37 -6.82 -12.55 0.96
N PRO A 38 -7.18 -13.61 1.72
CA PRO A 38 -6.32 -14.20 2.74
C PRO A 38 -5.02 -14.82 2.18
N SER A 39 -4.84 -14.86 0.86
CA SER A 39 -3.68 -15.45 0.19
C SER A 39 -2.46 -14.52 0.07
N LEU A 40 -2.57 -13.21 0.34
CA LEU A 40 -1.44 -12.26 0.19
C LEU A 40 -1.25 -11.36 1.43
N PRO A 41 -0.72 -11.91 2.55
CA PRO A 41 -0.43 -11.13 3.77
C PRO A 41 0.57 -9.98 3.56
N CYS A 42 1.41 -10.07 2.53
CA CYS A 42 2.44 -9.08 2.24
C CYS A 42 1.87 -7.84 1.52
N LEU A 43 0.94 -8.03 0.57
CA LEU A 43 0.17 -6.91 -0.02
C LEU A 43 -0.63 -6.16 1.03
N TRP A 44 -1.16 -6.88 2.00
CA TRP A 44 -1.81 -6.29 3.15
C TRP A 44 -0.84 -5.41 3.97
N SER A 45 0.42 -5.82 4.09
CA SER A 45 1.46 -5.07 4.81
C SER A 45 1.93 -3.83 4.04
N ILE A 46 2.02 -3.88 2.70
CA ILE A 46 2.42 -2.73 1.87
C ILE A 46 1.27 -1.75 1.68
N GLY A 47 0.11 -2.28 1.29
CA GLY A 47 -1.00 -1.47 0.80
C GLY A 47 -1.89 -0.92 1.91
N ARG A 48 -2.05 -1.62 3.05
CA ARG A 48 -3.25 -1.40 3.87
C ARG A 48 -3.19 -0.43 5.02
N LYS A 49 -2.07 0.11 5.52
CA LYS A 49 -2.22 1.16 6.56
C LYS A 49 -1.00 1.94 7.02
N LEU A 50 0.22 1.44 6.90
CA LEU A 50 1.31 2.05 7.68
C LEU A 50 2.19 2.98 6.87
N GLU A 51 3.00 2.51 5.93
CA GLU A 51 4.15 3.32 5.53
C GLU A 51 3.80 4.51 4.63
N ILE A 52 3.11 4.31 3.49
CA ILE A 52 2.73 5.45 2.62
C ILE A 52 1.73 6.37 3.33
N GLY A 53 0.76 5.79 4.04
CA GLY A 53 -0.28 6.53 4.75
C GLY A 53 0.23 7.30 5.96
N LEU A 54 1.20 6.76 6.72
CA LEU A 54 1.85 7.52 7.79
C LEU A 54 2.86 8.52 7.23
N ALA A 55 3.57 8.18 6.15
CA ALA A 55 4.54 9.08 5.52
C ALA A 55 3.89 10.34 4.94
N SER A 56 2.62 10.27 4.53
CA SER A 56 1.89 11.45 4.05
C SER A 56 1.47 12.39 5.18
N LEU A 57 1.41 11.93 6.43
CA LEU A 57 1.02 12.77 7.56
C LEU A 57 2.10 13.83 7.83
N GLY A 58 1.71 15.09 7.68
CA GLY A 58 2.64 16.22 7.85
C GLY A 58 3.68 16.36 6.74
N ALA A 59 3.51 15.67 5.60
CA ALA A 59 4.29 15.90 4.40
C ALA A 59 3.86 17.20 3.68
N SER A 60 4.76 17.78 2.88
CA SER A 60 4.40 18.87 1.96
C SER A 60 3.55 18.36 0.80
N ASP A 61 2.79 19.25 0.17
CA ASP A 61 1.97 18.91 -1.01
C ASP A 61 2.79 18.25 -2.13
N GLU A 62 4.02 18.71 -2.36
CA GLU A 62 4.95 18.11 -3.34
C GLU A 62 5.28 16.65 -2.99
N ASN A 63 5.50 16.38 -1.70
CA ASN A 63 5.80 15.03 -1.23
C ASN A 63 4.56 14.13 -1.24
N ILE A 64 3.38 14.70 -0.97
CA ILE A 64 2.09 13.99 -1.10
C ILE A 64 1.86 13.59 -2.56
N GLU A 65 2.16 14.47 -3.52
CA GLU A 65 2.06 14.15 -4.96
C GLU A 65 2.99 12.99 -5.33
N LYS A 66 4.26 13.02 -4.90
CA LYS A 66 5.21 11.92 -5.09
C LYS A 66 4.72 10.59 -4.52
N LEU A 67 4.18 10.61 -3.29
CA LEU A 67 3.59 9.41 -2.67
C LEU A 67 2.36 8.92 -3.41
N SER A 68 1.52 9.82 -3.92
CA SER A 68 0.35 9.48 -4.74
C SER A 68 0.78 8.77 -6.03
N THR A 69 1.85 9.23 -6.68
CA THR A 69 2.40 8.57 -7.87
C THR A 69 2.98 7.19 -7.55
N ILE A 70 3.74 7.06 -6.45
CA ILE A 70 4.22 5.75 -5.97
C ILE A 70 3.04 4.81 -5.70
N TYR A 71 2.01 5.29 -5.01
CA TYR A 71 0.79 4.53 -4.72
C TYR A 71 0.12 4.04 -6.01
N PHE A 72 -0.03 4.92 -7.01
CA PHE A 72 -0.64 4.58 -8.29
C PHE A 72 0.11 3.45 -9.01
N TYR A 73 1.44 3.53 -9.09
CA TYR A 73 2.25 2.53 -9.79
C TYR A 73 2.53 1.25 -9.00
N THR A 74 2.19 1.22 -7.71
CA THR A 74 2.35 0.04 -6.86
C THR A 74 1.00 -0.59 -6.54
N ILE A 75 0.14 0.08 -5.78
CA ILE A 75 -1.11 -0.50 -5.28
C ILE A 75 -2.20 -0.53 -6.36
N GLU A 76 -2.29 0.47 -7.24
CA GLU A 76 -3.32 0.48 -8.29
C GLU A 76 -2.89 -0.34 -9.51
N PHE A 77 -1.67 -0.14 -10.01
CA PHE A 77 -1.19 -0.76 -11.25
C PHE A 77 0.16 -1.47 -11.14
N GLY A 78 0.53 -1.95 -9.94
CA GLY A 78 1.79 -2.64 -9.73
C GLY A 78 1.81 -4.10 -10.16
N LEU A 79 3.01 -4.54 -10.53
CA LEU A 79 3.34 -5.93 -10.86
C LEU A 79 4.35 -6.47 -9.84
N CYS A 80 4.33 -7.77 -9.58
CA CYS A 80 5.33 -8.45 -8.75
C CYS A 80 5.97 -9.62 -9.50
N LYS A 81 7.22 -9.93 -9.18
CA LYS A 81 7.84 -11.20 -9.57
C LYS A 81 7.38 -12.28 -8.59
N GLU A 82 6.89 -13.38 -9.12
CA GLU A 82 6.60 -14.56 -8.32
C GLU A 82 7.05 -15.82 -9.08
N ASN A 83 7.91 -16.61 -8.45
CA ASN A 83 8.62 -17.74 -9.07
C ASN A 83 9.41 -17.29 -10.32
N ASN A 84 9.09 -17.84 -11.49
CA ASN A 84 9.72 -17.51 -12.78
C ASN A 84 8.87 -16.54 -13.63
N GLY A 85 7.83 -15.92 -13.07
CA GLY A 85 6.89 -15.10 -13.82
C GLY A 85 6.61 -13.74 -13.21
N ILE A 86 6.03 -12.86 -14.01
CA ILE A 86 5.48 -11.57 -13.57
C ILE A 86 3.98 -11.75 -13.35
N LYS A 87 3.48 -11.31 -12.21
CA LYS A 87 2.06 -11.31 -11.87
C LYS A 87 1.57 -9.89 -11.61
N ALA A 88 0.33 -9.63 -11.97
CA ALA A 88 -0.36 -8.40 -11.60
C ALA A 88 -0.94 -8.56 -10.20
N TYR A 89 -0.75 -7.52 -9.37
CA TYR A 89 -1.38 -7.45 -8.05
C TYR A 89 -2.16 -6.15 -7.84
N GLY A 90 -1.95 -5.15 -8.68
CA GLY A 90 -2.60 -3.85 -8.55
C GLY A 90 -4.13 -3.95 -8.64
N ALA A 91 -4.84 -3.18 -7.80
CA ALA A 91 -6.30 -3.18 -7.75
C ALA A 91 -6.95 -2.77 -9.08
N GLY A 92 -6.39 -1.77 -9.76
CA GLY A 92 -6.80 -1.31 -11.10
C GLY A 92 -6.57 -2.38 -12.17
N LEU A 93 -5.45 -3.12 -12.09
CA LEU A 93 -5.17 -4.24 -13.00
C LEU A 93 -6.15 -5.40 -12.78
N LEU A 94 -6.42 -5.75 -11.53
CA LEU A 94 -7.30 -6.88 -11.21
C LEU A 94 -8.79 -6.57 -11.47
N SER A 95 -9.17 -5.30 -11.49
CA SER A 95 -10.55 -4.86 -11.78
C SER A 95 -10.82 -4.59 -13.27
N SER A 96 -9.78 -4.36 -14.07
CA SER A 96 -9.90 -4.09 -15.52
C SER A 96 -9.30 -5.21 -16.36
N TYR A 97 -10.16 -5.99 -17.00
CA TYR A 97 -9.74 -7.07 -17.90
C TYR A 97 -8.85 -6.57 -19.06
N GLY A 98 -9.20 -5.42 -19.64
CA GLY A 98 -8.44 -4.84 -20.76
C GLY A 98 -7.04 -4.37 -20.34
N GLU A 99 -6.94 -3.74 -19.16
CA GLU A 99 -5.65 -3.29 -18.63
C GLU A 99 -4.76 -4.48 -18.27
N LEU A 100 -5.34 -5.51 -17.64
CA LEU A 100 -4.61 -6.72 -17.29
C LEU A 100 -4.02 -7.40 -18.53
N GLN A 101 -4.82 -7.54 -19.59
CA GLN A 101 -4.34 -8.08 -20.86
C GLN A 101 -3.23 -7.22 -21.47
N ASN A 102 -3.35 -5.89 -21.39
CA ASN A 102 -2.31 -4.99 -21.88
C ASN A 102 -0.99 -5.17 -21.09
N ALA A 103 -1.05 -5.19 -19.76
CA ALA A 103 0.10 -5.32 -18.88
C ALA A 103 0.92 -6.60 -19.14
N ILE A 104 0.24 -7.72 -19.41
CA ILE A 104 0.89 -9.02 -19.70
C ILE A 104 1.20 -9.25 -21.18
N SER A 105 0.73 -8.38 -22.09
CA SER A 105 0.90 -8.57 -23.53
C SER A 105 2.34 -8.39 -24.04
N GLY A 106 3.24 -7.87 -23.20
CA GLY A 106 4.62 -7.54 -23.57
C GLY A 106 4.76 -6.27 -24.44
N LYS A 107 3.65 -5.59 -24.75
CA LYS A 107 3.66 -4.27 -25.39
C LYS A 107 4.19 -3.15 -24.47
N PRO A 108 3.78 -3.06 -23.19
CA PRO A 108 4.22 -1.98 -22.33
C PRO A 108 5.63 -2.21 -21.78
N LYS A 109 6.29 -1.13 -21.38
CA LYS A 109 7.62 -1.17 -20.76
C LYS A 109 7.49 -1.59 -19.30
N ILE A 110 8.05 -2.73 -18.95
CA ILE A 110 8.12 -3.17 -17.55
C ILE A 110 9.49 -2.75 -16.99
N ARG A 111 9.48 -1.99 -15.90
CA ARG A 111 10.68 -1.49 -15.21
C ARG A 111 10.75 -2.01 -13.78
N PRO A 112 11.95 -2.19 -13.20
CA PRO A 112 12.05 -2.49 -11.77
C PRO A 112 11.47 -1.34 -10.94
N PHE A 113 10.80 -1.68 -9.85
CA PHE A 113 10.27 -0.70 -8.90
C PHE A 113 11.40 0.03 -8.18
N GLU A 114 11.47 1.34 -8.41
CA GLU A 114 12.44 2.26 -7.82
C GLU A 114 11.69 3.55 -7.45
N PRO A 115 11.46 3.83 -6.15
CA PRO A 115 10.65 4.95 -5.70
C PRO A 115 11.08 6.31 -6.27
N GLU A 116 12.38 6.55 -6.40
CA GLU A 116 12.96 7.77 -6.98
C GLU A 116 12.47 8.04 -8.41
N ILE A 117 12.37 6.99 -9.21
CA ILE A 117 11.95 7.07 -10.60
C ILE A 117 10.42 7.09 -10.67
N THR A 118 9.78 6.21 -9.89
CA THR A 118 8.32 6.08 -9.88
C THR A 118 7.65 7.37 -9.42
N ALA A 119 8.16 8.04 -8.38
CA ALA A 119 7.60 9.27 -7.82
C ALA A 119 7.49 10.43 -8.81
N ILE A 120 8.35 10.48 -9.83
CA ILE A 120 8.39 11.54 -10.85
C ILE A 120 7.83 11.08 -12.20
N THR A 121 7.38 9.83 -12.31
CA THR A 121 6.87 9.30 -13.56
C THR A 121 5.43 9.79 -13.78
N PRO A 122 5.16 10.57 -14.84
CA PRO A 122 3.80 11.03 -15.12
C PRO A 122 2.93 9.86 -15.57
N TYR A 123 1.71 9.81 -15.05
CA TYR A 123 0.69 8.85 -15.47
C TYR A 123 -0.50 9.55 -16.11
N ASN A 124 -1.23 8.81 -16.95
CA ASN A 124 -2.49 9.24 -17.55
C ASN A 124 -3.56 8.21 -17.18
N ASP A 125 -4.65 8.66 -16.59
CA ASP A 125 -5.79 7.82 -16.16
C ASP A 125 -6.77 7.49 -17.29
N SER A 126 -6.66 8.19 -18.42
CA SER A 126 -7.60 8.09 -19.53
C SER A 126 -7.23 7.01 -20.56
N THR A 127 -5.97 6.54 -20.54
CA THR A 127 -5.44 5.55 -21.49
C THR A 127 -4.70 4.45 -20.77
N TYR A 128 -4.54 3.30 -21.43
CA TYR A 128 -3.72 2.20 -20.92
C TYR A 128 -2.30 2.65 -20.63
N LEU A 129 -1.72 2.14 -19.56
CA LEU A 129 -0.38 2.55 -19.14
C LEU A 129 0.69 2.02 -20.12
N GLU A 130 1.60 2.91 -20.51
CA GLU A 130 2.74 2.56 -21.35
C GLU A 130 3.88 1.93 -20.54
N THR A 131 3.96 2.23 -19.25
CA THR A 131 5.00 1.77 -18.34
C THR A 131 4.39 1.22 -17.06
N TYR A 132 4.83 0.02 -16.66
CA TYR A 132 4.49 -0.59 -15.38
C TYR A 132 5.76 -0.84 -14.58
N PHE A 133 5.62 -0.86 -13.25
CA PHE A 133 6.72 -1.16 -12.35
C PHE A 133 6.53 -2.56 -11.75
N VAL A 134 7.62 -3.33 -11.72
CA VAL A 134 7.67 -4.66 -11.13
C VAL A 134 8.50 -4.65 -9.86
N ALA A 135 7.88 -5.06 -8.76
CA ALA A 135 8.55 -5.33 -7.49
C ALA A 135 9.09 -6.76 -7.49
N ASP A 136 10.31 -6.95 -6.99
CA ASP A 136 10.93 -8.28 -6.88
C ASP A 136 10.35 -9.06 -5.70
N SER A 137 10.08 -8.38 -4.59
CA SER A 137 9.28 -8.88 -3.48
C SER A 137 8.46 -7.75 -2.86
N PHE A 138 7.45 -8.13 -2.10
CA PHE A 138 6.62 -7.16 -1.40
C PHE A 138 7.39 -6.50 -0.25
N GLU A 139 8.23 -7.27 0.42
CA GLU A 139 9.12 -6.82 1.49
C GLU A 139 10.15 -5.81 0.96
N GLU A 140 10.78 -6.07 -0.19
CA GLU A 140 11.70 -5.12 -0.81
C GLU A 140 11.01 -3.83 -1.24
N ALA A 141 9.80 -3.92 -1.83
CA ALA A 141 9.06 -2.72 -2.22
C ALA A 141 8.75 -1.83 -1.01
N LYS A 142 8.36 -2.45 0.10
CA LYS A 142 8.13 -1.77 1.37
C LYS A 142 9.40 -1.08 1.87
N ASP A 143 10.51 -1.81 1.98
CA ASP A 143 11.77 -1.25 2.47
C ASP A 143 12.28 -0.11 1.58
N LYS A 144 12.16 -0.23 0.25
CA LYS A 144 12.47 0.85 -0.70
C LYS A 144 11.62 2.11 -0.47
N ILE A 145 10.32 1.95 -0.26
CA ILE A 145 9.41 3.08 0.01
C ILE A 145 9.81 3.76 1.32
N ARG A 146 10.13 2.98 2.35
CA ARG A 146 10.59 3.50 3.63
C ARG A 146 11.88 4.30 3.49
N ASP A 147 12.87 3.78 2.78
CA ASP A 147 14.14 4.47 2.54
C ASP A 147 13.94 5.77 1.75
N PHE A 148 13.04 5.76 0.76
CA PHE A 148 12.64 6.96 0.00
C PHE A 148 12.02 8.01 0.91
N VAL A 149 11.10 7.59 1.79
CA VAL A 149 10.46 8.48 2.76
C VAL A 149 11.50 9.06 3.72
N ASP A 150 12.34 8.24 4.31
CA ASP A 150 13.32 8.68 5.31
C ASP A 150 14.39 9.62 4.71
N SER A 151 14.70 9.47 3.42
CA SER A 151 15.65 10.34 2.70
C SER A 151 15.05 11.67 2.22
N HIS A 152 13.77 11.70 1.82
CA HIS A 152 13.12 12.88 1.22
C HIS A 152 12.24 13.67 2.18
N PHE A 153 11.74 13.04 3.25
CA PHE A 153 10.76 13.63 4.15
C PHE A 153 11.47 14.11 5.41
N ARG A 154 11.84 15.39 5.43
CA ARG A 154 12.40 16.01 6.63
C ARG A 154 11.27 16.28 7.63
N ARG A 155 11.03 15.34 8.54
CA ARG A 155 10.06 15.48 9.63
C ARG A 155 10.75 15.49 11.01
N PRO A 156 10.35 16.38 11.94
CA PRO A 156 10.93 16.44 13.28
C PRO A 156 10.35 15.41 14.25
N TYR A 157 9.29 14.70 13.86
CA TYR A 157 8.61 13.66 14.62
C TYR A 157 8.18 12.54 13.67
N ASP A 158 7.87 11.37 14.21
CA ASP A 158 7.31 10.25 13.45
C ASP A 158 5.91 9.88 13.93
N PHE A 159 5.26 8.96 13.25
CA PHE A 159 3.95 8.44 13.63
C PHE A 159 4.01 6.93 13.84
N ILE A 160 3.22 6.44 14.78
CA ILE A 160 2.98 5.01 14.98
C ILE A 160 1.48 4.78 14.97
N TYR A 161 1.04 3.72 14.29
CA TYR A 161 -0.33 3.25 14.39
C TYR A 161 -0.48 2.34 15.61
N ASP A 162 -1.45 2.64 16.46
CA ASP A 162 -1.86 1.78 17.57
C ASP A 162 -3.03 0.88 17.13
N PRO A 163 -2.82 -0.45 16.99
CA PRO A 163 -3.86 -1.37 16.57
C PRO A 163 -4.94 -1.61 17.62
N TYR A 164 -4.68 -1.31 18.91
CA TYR A 164 -5.65 -1.53 19.98
C TYR A 164 -6.69 -0.42 20.04
N THR A 165 -6.31 0.80 19.67
CA THR A 165 -7.18 1.98 19.67
C THR A 165 -7.59 2.42 18.26
N ASP A 166 -7.11 1.75 17.21
CA ASP A 166 -7.30 2.12 15.79
C ASP A 166 -6.98 3.60 15.55
N SER A 167 -5.91 4.10 16.18
CA SER A 167 -5.52 5.50 16.14
C SER A 167 -4.06 5.69 15.76
N ILE A 168 -3.73 6.89 15.29
CA ILE A 168 -2.37 7.26 14.92
C ILE A 168 -1.79 8.12 16.04
N VAL A 169 -0.71 7.64 16.64
CA VAL A 169 0.04 8.30 17.70
C VAL A 169 1.20 9.06 17.08
N LYS A 170 1.21 10.38 17.27
CA LYS A 170 2.33 11.24 16.91
C LYS A 170 3.42 11.13 17.97
N LEU A 171 4.63 10.77 17.56
CA LEU A 171 5.81 10.67 18.42
C LEU A 171 6.55 12.01 18.49
N ASP A 172 6.00 12.94 19.26
CA ASP A 172 6.58 14.29 19.45
C ASP A 172 7.08 14.57 20.87
N SER A 173 6.85 13.64 21.81
CA SER A 173 7.28 13.79 23.21
C SER A 173 8.05 12.56 23.71
N PHE A 174 9.04 12.82 24.57
CA PHE A 174 9.88 11.78 25.15
C PHE A 174 9.08 10.77 25.99
N GLU A 175 8.08 11.23 26.74
CA GLU A 175 7.21 10.37 27.56
C GLU A 175 6.44 9.37 26.70
N LEU A 176 5.88 9.80 25.56
CA LEU A 176 5.19 8.89 24.62
C LEU A 176 6.16 7.86 24.04
N ILE A 177 7.36 8.30 23.64
CA ILE A 177 8.39 7.40 23.11
C ILE A 177 8.80 6.36 24.15
N GLN A 178 8.96 6.75 25.42
CA GLN A 178 9.27 5.83 26.51
C GLN A 178 8.14 4.82 26.74
N ASN A 179 6.88 5.27 26.78
CA ASN A 179 5.72 4.38 26.97
C ASN A 179 5.61 3.32 25.87
N VAL A 180 5.85 3.72 24.61
CA VAL A 180 5.91 2.79 23.47
C VAL A 180 7.08 1.82 23.63
N ALA A 181 8.27 2.31 24.00
CA ALA A 181 9.45 1.48 24.20
C ALA A 181 9.26 0.43 25.31
N ASP A 182 8.63 0.81 26.43
CA ASP A 182 8.33 -0.10 27.53
C ASP A 182 7.31 -1.16 27.14
N THR A 183 6.32 -0.79 26.32
CA THR A 183 5.34 -1.73 25.77
C THR A 183 6.03 -2.77 24.86
N MET A 184 6.90 -2.32 23.95
CA MET A 184 7.70 -3.22 23.11
C MET A 184 8.62 -4.12 23.94
N LYS A 185 9.24 -3.60 25.00
CA LYS A 185 10.10 -4.36 25.91
C LYS A 185 9.32 -5.46 26.65
N SER A 186 8.07 -5.19 27.05
CA SER A 186 7.17 -6.18 27.66
C SER A 186 6.82 -7.30 26.67
N GLN A 187 6.48 -6.95 25.43
CA GLN A 187 6.21 -7.93 24.37
C GLN A 187 7.43 -8.80 24.07
N LEU A 188 8.62 -8.21 23.96
CA LEU A 188 9.88 -8.93 23.76
C LEU A 188 10.19 -9.87 24.92
N SER A 189 9.89 -9.46 26.16
CA SER A 189 10.06 -10.30 27.35
C SER A 189 9.14 -11.54 27.31
N SER A 190 7.89 -11.35 26.86
CA SER A 190 6.93 -12.45 26.69
C SER A 190 7.37 -13.43 25.59
N LEU A 191 7.89 -12.90 24.48
CA LEU A 191 8.46 -13.70 23.39
C LEU A 191 9.67 -14.51 23.88
N ASN A 192 10.59 -13.87 24.61
CA ASN A 192 11.76 -14.54 25.19
C ASN A 192 11.37 -15.67 26.15
N TYR A 193 10.30 -15.48 26.93
CA TYR A 193 9.77 -16.54 27.78
C TYR A 193 9.23 -17.72 26.96
N ALA A 194 8.44 -17.45 25.92
CA ALA A 194 7.91 -18.49 25.03
C ALA A 194 9.03 -19.31 24.35
N VAL A 195 10.08 -18.63 23.86
CA VAL A 195 11.25 -19.31 23.28
C VAL A 195 11.91 -20.26 24.28
N LYS A 196 12.10 -19.83 25.53
CA LYS A 196 12.67 -20.68 26.59
C LYS A 196 11.80 -21.90 26.92
N CYS A 197 10.48 -21.76 26.81
CA CYS A 197 9.55 -22.88 27.01
C CYS A 197 9.64 -23.93 25.89
N LEU A 198 9.86 -23.51 24.65
CA LEU A 198 9.94 -24.39 23.48
C LEU A 198 11.32 -25.04 23.28
N GLN A 199 12.36 -24.52 23.93
CA GLN A 199 13.73 -25.08 23.91
C GLN A 199 13.96 -26.18 24.96
N LYS A 200 12.92 -26.55 25.72
CA LYS A 200 12.93 -27.70 26.65
C LYS A 200 12.39 -28.94 25.98
#